data_AF-A0A2V7V8I5-F1
#
_entry.id   AF-A0A2V7V8I5-F1
#
_cell.length_a   1.000
_cell.length_b   1.000
_cell.length_c   1.000
_cell.angle_alpha   90.00
_cell.angle_beta   90.00
_cell.angle_gamma   90.00
#
_symmetry.space_group_name_H-M   'P 1'
#
loop_
_entity.id
_entity.type
_entity.pdbx_description
1 polymer ?
#
loop_
_entity_poly.entity_id
_entity_poly.type
_entity_poly.pdbx_seq_one_letter_code
_entity_poly.pdbx_strand_id
1 'polypeptide(L)'
;MKLQMRTWTWMSSILIGLGMTTLAEESKDAKPAGPRLRVRFVETRQHGDKTISSRPCVLTLHADEKPTKVFAGRQVSLTTSDKMAPTVLFKNAGVDARVSAQSLGDGRYRLDARFEDASVLPPSASATSANHENPILQTLKGESKVTLREGETVPFASAVDPINGDLVRVDVALAAVPAPRAVAPSPSKDARLRAQFVLTRRQGEKKTASRPYSVVLQAGEETTATVFSGSQLPLQVSNQGQGELPRPTIALKDVGAGAHFNAQLGGDGRYRVDLWFSDGSLASQGASPTLLAFESEARLFMQLGETVTVGSVVDPQTGDVVEVDLTIEAVK
;
A
#
# COMPACT_ATOMS: atom_id res chain seq x y z
N MET A 1 18.53 16.44 43.84
CA MET A 1 18.85 15.59 42.67
C MET A 1 17.98 16.04 41.51
N LYS A 2 18.57 16.58 40.44
CA LYS A 2 17.88 17.14 39.28
C LYS A 2 17.48 16.02 38.32
N LEU A 3 16.19 15.92 38.00
CA LEU A 3 15.67 15.05 36.94
C LEU A 3 15.97 15.71 35.59
N GLN A 4 16.93 15.17 34.83
CA GLN A 4 17.10 15.54 33.42
C GLN A 4 16.18 14.65 32.58
N MET A 5 15.08 15.23 32.09
CA MET A 5 14.34 14.68 30.95
C MET A 5 15.19 14.87 29.70
N ARG A 6 15.69 13.76 29.15
CA ARG A 6 16.34 13.71 27.84
C ARG A 6 15.23 13.47 26.81
N THR A 7 14.82 14.54 26.14
CA THR A 7 13.94 14.51 24.97
C THR A 7 14.60 13.67 23.87
N TRP A 8 13.86 12.68 23.34
CA TRP A 8 14.36 11.81 22.28
C TRP A 8 13.89 12.37 20.93
N THR A 9 14.82 13.08 20.29
CA THR A 9 14.72 13.63 18.94
C THR A 9 14.75 12.48 17.93
N TRP A 10 13.70 12.35 17.11
CA TRP A 10 13.78 11.56 15.89
C TRP A 10 14.76 12.27 14.95
N MET A 11 15.78 11.54 14.48
CA MET A 11 16.89 12.10 13.71
C MET A 11 16.43 12.68 12.37
N SER A 12 16.45 14.01 12.30
CA SER A 12 16.75 14.75 11.09
C SER A 12 18.21 14.47 10.70
N SER A 13 18.43 14.00 9.47
CA SER A 13 19.75 14.07 8.82
C SER A 13 19.68 15.15 7.76
N ILE A 14 19.97 16.39 8.17
CA ILE A 14 20.35 17.49 7.29
C ILE A 14 21.87 17.60 7.40
N LEU A 15 22.59 17.29 6.33
CA LEU A 15 23.99 17.67 6.16
C LEU A 15 24.02 18.98 5.38
N ILE A 16 24.32 20.09 6.07
CA ILE A 16 24.63 21.38 5.48
C ILE A 16 26.09 21.37 5.07
N GLY A 17 26.36 21.34 3.77
CA GLY A 17 27.61 21.80 3.18
C GLY A 17 27.37 23.12 2.47
N LEU A 18 27.95 24.20 3.00
CA LEU A 18 27.97 25.53 2.36
C LEU A 18 28.70 25.47 1.01
N GLY A 19 28.02 25.88 -0.05
CA GLY A 19 28.57 26.09 -1.38
C GLY A 19 27.59 26.91 -2.21
N MET A 20 28.06 28.07 -2.68
CA MET A 20 27.33 29.17 -3.33
C MET A 20 26.38 28.84 -4.48
N THR A 21 25.43 29.77 -4.67
CA THR A 21 24.76 30.21 -5.92
C THR A 21 23.70 29.33 -6.59
N THR A 22 22.52 29.94 -6.76
CA THR A 22 21.42 29.62 -7.71
C THR A 22 20.78 28.24 -7.55
N LEU A 23 19.50 28.12 -7.18
CA LEU A 23 18.38 28.39 -8.07
C LEU A 23 17.12 28.70 -7.25
N ALA A 24 16.63 29.93 -7.40
CA ALA A 24 15.20 30.13 -7.47
C ALA A 24 14.76 29.70 -8.88
N GLU A 25 14.16 28.52 -9.03
CA GLU A 25 13.17 28.16 -10.05
C GLU A 25 12.84 26.66 -9.93
N GLU A 26 11.87 26.32 -9.10
CA GLU A 26 11.01 25.16 -9.37
C GLU A 26 9.55 25.54 -9.05
N SER A 27 9.09 26.62 -9.69
CA SER A 27 7.65 26.90 -9.86
C SER A 27 7.30 27.25 -11.31
N LYS A 28 8.09 26.74 -12.25
CA LYS A 28 7.80 26.76 -13.69
C LYS A 28 7.93 25.34 -14.22
N ASP A 29 6.85 24.90 -14.86
CA ASP A 29 6.64 23.57 -15.44
C ASP A 29 6.44 22.42 -14.44
N ALA A 30 5.44 22.58 -13.56
CA ALA A 30 4.76 21.40 -13.02
C ALA A 30 4.19 20.59 -14.19
N LYS A 31 4.86 19.48 -14.55
CA LYS A 31 4.43 18.58 -15.63
C LYS A 31 2.94 18.24 -15.40
N PRO A 32 2.07 18.43 -16.41
CA PRO A 32 0.67 18.07 -16.26
C PRO A 32 0.56 16.58 -15.98
N ALA A 33 -0.34 16.20 -15.07
CA ALA A 33 -0.46 14.80 -14.70
C ALA A 33 -0.85 13.97 -15.92
N GLY A 34 -0.18 12.83 -16.08
CA GLY A 34 -0.51 11.88 -17.13
C GLY A 34 -1.94 11.36 -17.03
N PRO A 35 -2.42 10.67 -18.07
CA PRO A 35 -3.74 10.06 -18.08
C PRO A 35 -3.91 9.15 -16.87
N ARG A 36 -5.14 9.12 -16.33
CA ARG A 36 -5.49 8.21 -15.25
C ARG A 36 -5.78 6.83 -15.82
N LEU A 37 -5.17 5.82 -15.23
CA LEU A 37 -5.19 4.45 -15.66
C LEU A 37 -5.75 3.57 -14.54
N ARG A 38 -6.51 2.55 -14.93
CA ARG A 38 -6.92 1.44 -14.07
C ARG A 38 -6.18 0.20 -14.54
N VAL A 39 -5.31 -0.31 -13.69
CA VAL A 39 -4.61 -1.57 -13.90
C VAL A 39 -5.33 -2.65 -13.10
N ARG A 40 -5.61 -3.78 -13.76
CA ARG A 40 -6.24 -4.94 -13.12
C ARG A 40 -5.36 -6.16 -13.29
N PHE A 41 -4.88 -6.71 -12.18
CA PHE A 41 -4.35 -8.07 -12.15
C PHE A 41 -5.52 -9.04 -11.94
N VAL A 42 -5.49 -10.16 -12.64
CA VAL A 42 -6.41 -11.28 -12.43
C VAL A 42 -5.59 -12.53 -12.20
N GLU A 43 -5.53 -12.98 -10.96
CA GLU A 43 -4.91 -14.26 -10.63
C GLU A 43 -5.95 -15.37 -10.76
N THR A 44 -5.65 -16.34 -11.61
CA THR A 44 -6.47 -17.53 -11.85
C THR A 44 -5.68 -18.76 -11.40
N ARG A 45 -6.29 -19.59 -10.55
CA ARG A 45 -5.72 -20.90 -10.17
C ARG A 45 -6.50 -22.01 -10.86
N GLN A 46 -5.78 -22.96 -11.45
CA GLN A 46 -6.35 -24.06 -12.21
C GLN A 46 -5.79 -25.40 -11.73
N HIS A 47 -6.63 -26.41 -11.66
CA HIS A 47 -6.24 -27.80 -11.43
C HIS A 47 -6.63 -28.63 -12.65
N GLY A 48 -5.63 -29.05 -13.43
CA GLY A 48 -5.85 -29.51 -14.79
C GLY A 48 -6.56 -28.42 -15.60
N ASP A 49 -7.69 -28.76 -16.22
CA ASP A 49 -8.48 -27.83 -17.04
C ASP A 49 -9.51 -27.01 -16.24
N LYS A 50 -9.62 -27.23 -14.92
CA LYS A 50 -10.66 -26.60 -14.09
C LYS A 50 -10.11 -25.39 -13.36
N THR A 51 -10.71 -24.22 -13.58
CA THR A 51 -10.48 -23.04 -12.74
C THR A 51 -11.05 -23.26 -11.33
N ILE A 52 -10.18 -23.19 -10.33
CA ILE A 52 -10.51 -23.29 -8.91
C ILE A 52 -10.85 -21.92 -8.33
N SER A 53 -10.09 -20.89 -8.72
CA SER A 53 -10.28 -19.53 -8.23
C SER A 53 -9.89 -18.51 -9.28
N SER A 54 -10.50 -17.33 -9.20
CA SER A 54 -10.19 -16.16 -10.03
C SER A 54 -10.35 -14.90 -9.18
N ARG A 55 -9.24 -14.23 -8.87
CA ARG A 55 -9.16 -13.12 -7.91
C ARG A 55 -8.67 -11.85 -8.60
N PRO A 56 -9.52 -10.83 -8.77
CA PRO A 56 -9.08 -9.54 -9.26
C PRO A 56 -8.40 -8.70 -8.17
N CYS A 57 -7.38 -7.96 -8.60
CA CYS A 57 -6.74 -6.87 -7.85
C CYS A 57 -6.68 -5.65 -8.78
N VAL A 58 -7.23 -4.52 -8.35
CA VAL A 58 -7.39 -3.31 -9.15
C VAL A 58 -6.64 -2.17 -8.46
N LEU A 59 -5.85 -1.43 -9.24
CA LEU A 59 -5.14 -0.23 -8.80
C LEU A 59 -5.45 0.92 -9.76
N THR A 60 -5.72 2.09 -9.21
CA THR A 60 -5.83 3.34 -9.98
C THR A 60 -4.56 4.16 -9.82
N LEU A 61 -4.01 4.63 -10.94
CA LEU A 61 -2.78 5.44 -10.97
C LEU A 61 -2.83 6.47 -12.09
N HIS A 62 -1.85 7.37 -12.10
CA HIS A 62 -1.58 8.25 -13.24
C HIS A 62 -0.32 7.77 -13.97
N ALA A 63 -0.32 7.87 -15.29
CA ALA A 63 0.89 7.63 -16.06
C ALA A 63 1.97 8.68 -15.75
N ASP A 64 3.22 8.25 -15.81
CA ASP A 64 4.43 9.04 -15.53
C ASP A 64 4.56 9.54 -14.09
N GLU A 65 3.86 8.89 -13.16
CA GLU A 65 3.86 9.22 -11.73
C GLU A 65 4.45 8.10 -10.86
N LYS A 66 4.50 8.35 -9.56
CA LYS A 66 4.95 7.36 -8.57
C LYS A 66 4.13 6.05 -8.68
N PRO A 67 4.75 4.89 -8.41
CA PRO A 67 4.03 3.63 -8.39
C PRO A 67 2.91 3.61 -7.35
N THR A 68 1.77 3.05 -7.72
CA THR A 68 0.69 2.71 -6.78
C THR A 68 0.94 1.30 -6.23
N LYS A 69 0.62 1.10 -4.96
CA LYS A 69 0.73 -0.19 -4.27
C LYS A 69 -0.56 -0.55 -3.57
N VAL A 70 -0.84 -1.83 -3.48
CA VAL A 70 -1.88 -2.36 -2.61
C VAL A 70 -1.42 -3.68 -2.00
N PHE A 71 -1.73 -3.88 -0.73
CA PHE A 71 -1.58 -5.16 -0.05
C PHE A 71 -2.91 -5.54 0.61
N ALA A 72 -3.31 -6.80 0.51
CA ALA A 72 -4.42 -7.36 1.26
C ALA A 72 -4.12 -8.81 1.69
N GLY A 73 -4.21 -9.07 2.98
CA GLY A 73 -4.07 -10.41 3.54
C GLY A 73 -3.64 -10.39 4.99
N ARG A 74 -2.66 -11.22 5.35
CA ARG A 74 -2.15 -11.36 6.71
C ARG A 74 -0.73 -10.85 6.83
N GLN A 75 -0.40 -10.26 7.98
CA GLN A 75 0.98 -10.08 8.40
C GLN A 75 1.30 -11.13 9.45
N VAL A 76 2.15 -12.09 9.10
CA VAL A 76 2.63 -13.12 10.04
C VAL A 76 3.89 -12.65 10.73
N SER A 77 4.00 -12.95 12.02
CA SER A 77 5.23 -12.71 12.77
C SER A 77 6.28 -13.76 12.44
N LEU A 78 7.51 -13.30 12.27
CA LEU A 78 8.74 -14.08 12.16
C LEU A 78 9.63 -13.68 13.33
N THR A 79 10.10 -14.66 14.07
CA THR A 79 11.08 -14.47 15.14
C THR A 79 12.46 -14.82 14.63
N THR A 80 13.34 -13.83 14.52
CA THR A 80 14.76 -14.06 14.26
C THR A 80 15.50 -14.09 15.59
N SER A 81 16.27 -15.14 15.87
CA SER A 81 17.07 -15.23 17.10
C SER A 81 18.55 -15.41 16.80
N ASP A 82 19.38 -14.58 17.43
CA ASP A 82 20.64 -15.03 18.02
C ASP A 82 20.38 -15.09 19.52
N LYS A 83 20.03 -16.29 20.04
CA LYS A 83 19.86 -16.83 21.42
C LYS A 83 19.68 -15.91 22.67
N MET A 84 20.04 -14.63 22.65
CA MET A 84 19.93 -13.66 23.73
C MET A 84 18.90 -12.54 23.49
N ALA A 85 18.48 -12.26 22.25
CA ALA A 85 17.49 -11.21 21.98
C ALA A 85 16.60 -11.53 20.76
N PRO A 86 15.41 -12.16 20.96
CA PRO A 86 14.50 -12.42 19.86
C PRO A 86 14.01 -11.10 19.26
N THR A 87 14.06 -10.99 17.94
CA THR A 87 13.47 -9.88 17.19
C THR A 87 12.25 -10.38 16.44
N VAL A 88 11.12 -9.72 16.64
CA VAL A 88 9.88 -10.02 15.92
C VAL A 88 9.76 -9.08 14.72
N LEU A 89 9.66 -9.67 13.54
CA LEU A 89 9.40 -9.00 12.26
C LEU A 89 8.06 -9.45 11.73
N PHE A 90 7.39 -8.63 10.91
CA PHE A 90 6.18 -9.04 10.21
C PHE A 90 6.46 -9.22 8.73
N LYS A 91 5.87 -10.27 8.15
CA LYS A 91 5.94 -10.56 6.73
C LYS A 91 4.54 -10.69 6.15
N ASN A 92 4.32 -10.07 5.00
CA ASN A 92 3.08 -10.13 4.25
C ASN A 92 2.85 -11.56 3.70
N ALA A 93 1.65 -12.07 3.96
CA ALA A 93 1.08 -13.31 3.46
C ALA A 93 -0.30 -12.96 2.87
N GLY A 94 -0.31 -12.56 1.61
CA GLY A 94 -1.50 -12.27 0.83
C GLY A 94 -1.12 -11.71 -0.52
N VAL A 95 -2.02 -10.93 -1.12
CA VAL A 95 -1.79 -10.26 -2.40
C VAL A 95 -1.09 -8.93 -2.15
N ASP A 96 0.10 -8.76 -2.71
CA ASP A 96 0.88 -7.52 -2.77
C ASP A 96 1.12 -7.16 -4.24
N ALA A 97 0.57 -6.04 -4.68
CA ALA A 97 0.70 -5.57 -6.05
C ALA A 97 1.24 -4.15 -6.08
N ARG A 98 2.20 -3.91 -6.97
CA ARG A 98 2.81 -2.60 -7.23
C ARG A 98 2.87 -2.37 -8.72
N VAL A 99 2.45 -1.19 -9.17
CA VAL A 99 2.52 -0.83 -10.59
C VAL A 99 2.83 0.65 -10.76
N SER A 100 3.71 0.97 -11.71
CA SER A 100 3.78 2.29 -12.33
C SER A 100 3.53 2.15 -13.83
N ALA A 101 3.12 3.25 -14.46
CA ALA A 101 2.92 3.33 -15.89
C ALA A 101 3.75 4.48 -16.45
N GLN A 102 4.35 4.27 -17.61
CA GLN A 102 5.02 5.31 -18.39
C GLN A 102 4.32 5.46 -19.73
N SER A 103 3.99 6.70 -20.11
CA SER A 103 3.43 7.02 -21.42
C SER A 103 4.50 6.85 -22.50
N LEU A 104 4.19 6.08 -23.56
CA LEU A 104 5.11 5.89 -24.70
C LEU A 104 4.68 6.66 -25.97
N GLY A 105 3.53 7.33 -25.95
CA GLY A 105 2.87 7.89 -27.13
C GLY A 105 1.90 6.91 -27.78
N ASP A 106 1.03 7.42 -28.66
CA ASP A 106 0.05 6.64 -29.43
C ASP A 106 -0.90 5.77 -28.58
N GLY A 107 -1.22 6.22 -27.36
CA GLY A 107 -2.06 5.46 -26.43
C GLY A 107 -1.42 4.18 -25.87
N ARG A 108 -0.09 4.02 -26.02
CA ARG A 108 0.67 2.92 -25.42
C ARG A 108 1.29 3.34 -24.09
N TYR A 109 1.32 2.39 -23.17
CA TYR A 109 1.89 2.54 -21.85
C TYR A 109 2.81 1.38 -21.53
N ARG A 110 3.99 1.68 -20.99
CA ARG A 110 4.86 0.68 -20.38
C ARG A 110 4.50 0.58 -18.90
N LEU A 111 4.00 -0.57 -18.48
CA LEU A 111 3.79 -0.87 -17.07
C LEU A 111 5.07 -1.49 -16.50
N ASP A 112 5.53 -1.00 -15.36
CA ASP A 112 6.51 -1.67 -14.49
C ASP A 112 5.71 -2.26 -13.33
N ALA A 113 5.46 -3.57 -13.40
CA ALA A 113 4.49 -4.26 -12.58
C ALA A 113 5.17 -5.36 -11.75
N ARG A 114 4.80 -5.42 -10.47
CA ARG A 114 5.12 -6.51 -9.54
C ARG A 114 3.82 -7.01 -8.92
N PHE A 115 3.68 -8.32 -8.87
CA PHE A 115 2.58 -9.02 -8.22
C PHE A 115 3.15 -10.16 -7.40
N GLU A 116 2.72 -10.26 -6.15
CA GLU A 116 3.10 -11.32 -5.22
C GLU A 116 1.82 -11.84 -4.56
N ASP A 117 1.59 -13.16 -4.59
CA ASP A 117 0.59 -13.83 -3.75
C ASP A 117 1.32 -14.80 -2.82
N ALA A 118 1.18 -14.55 -1.53
CA ALA A 118 1.83 -15.35 -0.49
C ALA A 118 0.80 -15.96 0.45
N SER A 119 1.01 -17.23 0.80
CA SER A 119 0.19 -17.96 1.77
C SER A 119 1.07 -18.60 2.83
N VAL A 120 0.49 -18.84 4.00
CA VAL A 120 1.15 -19.56 5.08
C VAL A 120 0.89 -21.04 4.89
N LEU A 121 1.94 -21.85 4.82
CA LEU A 121 1.77 -23.29 4.81
C LEU A 121 1.37 -23.79 6.21
N PRO A 122 0.35 -24.67 6.32
CA PRO A 122 -0.01 -25.26 7.59
C PRO A 122 1.17 -26.10 8.12
N PRO A 123 1.42 -26.10 9.45
CA PRO A 123 2.45 -26.93 10.04
C PRO A 123 2.14 -28.40 9.80
N SER A 124 3.17 -29.21 9.50
CA SER A 124 3.01 -30.66 9.39
C SER A 124 2.54 -31.25 10.72
N ALA A 125 1.65 -32.25 10.69
CA ALA A 125 1.03 -32.88 11.87
C ALA A 125 2.03 -33.49 12.89
N SER A 126 3.32 -33.55 12.56
CA SER A 126 4.40 -34.05 13.43
C SER A 126 5.14 -32.95 14.21
N ALA A 127 4.74 -31.68 14.08
CA ALA A 127 5.34 -30.58 14.84
C ALA A 127 4.87 -30.62 16.30
N THR A 128 5.67 -31.20 17.18
CA THR A 128 5.48 -31.13 18.64
C THR A 128 5.60 -29.67 19.10
N SER A 129 4.56 -29.19 19.78
CA SER A 129 4.22 -27.80 20.13
C SER A 129 5.19 -27.03 21.05
N ALA A 130 6.47 -27.41 21.12
CA ALA A 130 7.44 -26.82 22.05
C ALA A 130 8.48 -25.90 21.40
N ASN A 131 8.63 -25.93 20.06
CA ASN A 131 9.52 -25.03 19.34
C ASN A 131 8.69 -24.05 18.50
N HIS A 132 8.79 -22.76 18.82
CA HIS A 132 8.24 -21.65 18.04
C HIS A 132 8.99 -21.54 16.70
N GLU A 133 8.67 -22.42 15.77
CA GLU A 133 9.22 -22.38 14.41
C GLU A 133 8.54 -21.27 13.60
N ASN A 134 9.33 -20.55 12.82
CA ASN A 134 8.81 -19.52 11.93
C ASN A 134 7.91 -20.17 10.86
N PRO A 135 6.78 -19.53 10.50
CA PRO A 135 5.92 -20.04 9.44
C PRO A 135 6.67 -20.12 8.12
N ILE A 136 6.43 -21.20 7.37
CA ILE A 136 6.88 -21.31 5.99
C ILE A 136 5.87 -20.58 5.11
N LEU A 137 6.37 -19.65 4.29
CA LEU A 137 5.56 -18.94 3.31
C LEU A 137 5.74 -19.58 1.94
N GLN A 138 4.63 -19.93 1.33
CA GLN A 138 4.57 -20.26 -0.08
C GLN A 138 4.27 -18.98 -0.85
N THR A 139 5.01 -18.72 -1.93
CA THR A 139 4.92 -17.45 -2.65
C THR A 139 4.97 -17.66 -4.15
N LEU A 140 3.99 -17.08 -4.85
CA LEU A 140 4.07 -16.76 -6.25
C LEU A 140 4.55 -15.32 -6.39
N LYS A 141 5.60 -15.07 -7.16
CA LYS A 141 6.07 -13.72 -7.46
C LYS A 141 6.25 -13.55 -8.97
N GLY A 142 5.67 -12.49 -9.52
CA GLY A 142 5.90 -12.02 -10.87
C GLY A 142 6.38 -10.57 -10.87
N GLU A 143 7.37 -10.27 -11.69
CA GLU A 143 7.92 -8.92 -11.87
C GLU A 143 8.29 -8.77 -13.34
N SER A 144 7.66 -7.81 -14.03
CA SER A 144 7.82 -7.67 -15.47
C SER A 144 7.49 -6.26 -15.95
N LYS A 145 8.10 -5.89 -17.08
CA LYS A 145 7.78 -4.68 -17.82
C LYS A 145 6.97 -5.06 -19.06
N VAL A 146 5.71 -4.66 -19.10
CA VAL A 146 4.80 -4.97 -20.21
C VAL A 146 4.36 -3.70 -20.91
N THR A 147 4.22 -3.75 -22.23
CA THR A 147 3.65 -2.63 -23.00
C THR A 147 2.24 -2.96 -23.40
N LEU A 148 1.30 -2.08 -23.08
CA LEU A 148 -0.13 -2.25 -23.27
C LEU A 148 -0.75 -0.99 -23.88
N ARG A 149 -1.78 -1.16 -24.69
CA ARG A 149 -2.75 -0.12 -25.02
C ARG A 149 -3.94 -0.18 -24.09
N GLU A 150 -4.74 0.88 -24.11
CA GLU A 150 -6.04 0.88 -23.45
C GLU A 150 -6.92 -0.27 -23.96
N GLY A 151 -7.52 -1.00 -23.03
CA GLY A 151 -8.39 -2.16 -23.30
C GLY A 151 -7.64 -3.48 -23.47
N GLU A 152 -6.30 -3.47 -23.57
CA GLU A 152 -5.52 -4.69 -23.72
C GLU A 152 -5.39 -5.46 -22.41
N THR A 153 -5.32 -6.79 -22.54
CA THR A 153 -5.03 -7.74 -21.47
C THR A 153 -3.96 -8.69 -21.97
N VAL A 154 -2.91 -8.89 -21.18
CA VAL A 154 -1.79 -9.79 -21.54
C VAL A 154 -1.46 -10.74 -20.39
N PRO A 155 -0.95 -11.94 -20.69
CA PRO A 155 -0.33 -12.79 -19.68
C PRO A 155 0.83 -12.05 -19.01
N PHE A 156 0.83 -12.03 -17.68
CA PHE A 156 1.86 -11.37 -16.87
C PHE A 156 2.83 -12.39 -16.26
N ALA A 157 2.31 -13.43 -15.62
CA ALA A 157 3.09 -14.50 -15.03
C ALA A 157 2.31 -15.81 -15.02
N SER A 158 3.01 -16.94 -15.05
CA SER A 158 2.40 -18.25 -14.81
C SER A 158 3.40 -19.20 -14.17
N ALA A 159 2.97 -19.97 -13.18
CA ALA A 159 3.79 -21.00 -12.55
C ALA A 159 2.92 -22.17 -12.09
N VAL A 160 3.50 -23.37 -12.09
CA VAL A 160 2.90 -24.55 -11.46
C VAL A 160 3.35 -24.59 -10.01
N ASP A 161 2.40 -24.68 -9.09
CA ASP A 161 2.66 -24.85 -7.67
C ASP A 161 3.23 -26.26 -7.44
N PRO A 162 4.46 -26.39 -6.90
CA PRO A 162 5.09 -27.69 -6.72
C PRO A 162 4.46 -28.55 -5.61
N ILE A 163 3.60 -27.99 -4.76
CA ILE A 163 3.00 -28.70 -3.62
C ILE A 163 1.70 -29.41 -4.03
N ASN A 164 0.84 -28.74 -4.78
CA ASN A 164 -0.48 -29.27 -5.19
C ASN A 164 -0.60 -29.54 -6.70
N GLY A 165 0.36 -29.08 -7.52
CA GLY A 165 0.34 -29.21 -8.97
C GLY A 165 -0.58 -28.21 -9.69
N ASP A 166 -1.16 -27.24 -8.97
CA ASP A 166 -2.07 -26.25 -9.55
C ASP A 166 -1.28 -25.26 -10.43
N LEU A 167 -1.83 -24.94 -11.61
CA LEU A 167 -1.33 -23.84 -12.44
C LEU A 167 -1.90 -22.53 -11.92
N VAL A 168 -1.02 -21.61 -11.50
CA VAL A 168 -1.40 -20.23 -11.20
C VAL A 168 -0.99 -19.34 -12.35
N ARG A 169 -1.94 -18.59 -12.89
CA ARG A 169 -1.74 -17.62 -13.98
C ARG A 169 -2.19 -16.24 -13.51
N VAL A 170 -1.38 -15.23 -13.79
CA VAL A 170 -1.72 -13.83 -13.58
C VAL A 170 -1.79 -13.16 -14.94
N ASP A 171 -2.95 -12.58 -15.26
CA ASP A 171 -3.11 -11.68 -16.40
C ASP A 171 -3.13 -10.24 -15.90
N VAL A 172 -2.63 -9.31 -16.71
CA VAL A 172 -2.69 -7.87 -16.44
C VAL A 172 -3.46 -7.15 -17.54
N ALA A 173 -4.43 -6.35 -17.14
CA ALA A 173 -5.27 -5.55 -18.02
C ALA A 173 -5.12 -4.06 -17.73
N LEU A 174 -5.21 -3.25 -18.79
CA LEU A 174 -5.11 -1.80 -18.71
C LEU A 174 -6.39 -1.15 -19.27
N ALA A 175 -6.94 -0.19 -18.55
CA ALA A 175 -8.02 0.66 -19.04
C ALA A 175 -7.75 2.13 -18.69
N ALA A 176 -8.14 3.07 -19.54
CA ALA A 176 -8.16 4.46 -19.14
C ALA A 176 -9.37 4.70 -18.21
N VAL A 177 -9.19 5.60 -17.25
CA VAL A 177 -10.29 6.08 -16.41
C VAL A 177 -10.54 7.52 -16.80
N PRO A 178 -11.76 7.89 -17.19
CA PRO A 178 -12.11 9.28 -17.39
C PRO A 178 -11.80 10.08 -16.13
N ALA A 179 -10.83 10.99 -16.21
CA ALA A 179 -10.69 12.04 -15.23
C ALA A 179 -11.65 13.17 -15.63
N PRO A 180 -12.45 13.72 -14.70
CA PRO A 180 -13.25 14.91 -14.98
C PRO A 180 -12.36 15.99 -15.61
N ARG A 181 -12.88 16.71 -16.62
CA ARG A 181 -12.16 17.85 -17.22
C ARG A 181 -12.00 18.93 -16.15
N ALA A 182 -10.80 19.50 -16.04
CA ALA A 182 -10.51 20.59 -15.11
C ALA A 182 -11.57 21.70 -15.26
N VAL A 183 -12.41 21.88 -14.24
CA VAL A 183 -13.27 23.06 -14.14
C VAL A 183 -12.36 24.21 -13.66
N ALA A 184 -12.46 25.37 -14.31
CA ALA A 184 -11.57 26.52 -14.10
C ALA A 184 -11.35 26.82 -12.60
N PRO A 185 -10.12 27.16 -12.18
CA PRO A 185 -9.77 27.24 -10.77
C PRO A 185 -10.33 28.51 -10.13
N SER A 186 -10.80 28.39 -8.89
CA SER A 186 -10.10 29.09 -7.82
C SER A 186 -10.42 28.45 -6.48
N PRO A 187 -9.50 27.61 -6.00
CA PRO A 187 -9.12 27.71 -4.61
C PRO A 187 -7.71 28.29 -4.54
N SER A 188 -7.45 29.12 -3.53
CA SER A 188 -6.11 29.59 -3.20
C SER A 188 -5.13 28.40 -3.14
N LYS A 189 -3.84 28.65 -3.37
CA LYS A 189 -2.78 27.73 -2.93
C LYS A 189 -2.98 27.34 -1.45
N ASP A 190 -3.65 28.21 -0.70
CA ASP A 190 -4.07 28.08 0.70
C ASP A 190 -5.50 27.52 0.88
N ALA A 191 -5.98 26.66 -0.01
CA ALA A 191 -7.29 26.04 0.16
C ALA A 191 -7.27 25.01 1.30
N ARG A 192 -8.28 25.07 2.17
CA ARG A 192 -8.54 24.00 3.12
C ARG A 192 -9.31 22.88 2.41
N LEU A 193 -8.73 21.69 2.43
CA LEU A 193 -9.28 20.48 1.86
C LEU A 193 -9.75 19.55 2.96
N ARG A 194 -10.88 18.90 2.74
CA ARG A 194 -11.31 17.71 3.47
C ARG A 194 -11.03 16.51 2.58
N ALA A 195 -10.08 15.68 2.97
CA ALA A 195 -9.90 14.37 2.37
C ALA A 195 -10.73 13.36 3.16
N GLN A 196 -11.67 12.70 2.49
CA GLN A 196 -12.47 11.61 3.04
C GLN A 196 -12.04 10.31 2.38
N PHE A 197 -11.83 9.26 3.17
CA PHE A 197 -11.55 7.94 2.64
C PHE A 197 -12.47 6.91 3.29
N VAL A 198 -12.94 5.97 2.48
CA VAL A 198 -13.89 4.94 2.91
C VAL A 198 -13.30 3.58 2.61
N LEU A 199 -12.99 2.83 3.67
CA LEU A 199 -12.68 1.42 3.55
C LEU A 199 -13.99 0.63 3.54
N THR A 200 -14.23 -0.07 2.45
CA THR A 200 -15.38 -0.96 2.27
C THR A 200 -14.92 -2.40 2.22
N ARG A 201 -15.62 -3.28 2.95
CA ARG A 201 -15.49 -4.74 2.81
C ARG A 201 -16.81 -5.31 2.29
N ARG A 202 -16.75 -6.19 1.28
CA ARG A 202 -17.92 -6.87 0.71
C ARG A 202 -17.70 -8.38 0.67
N GLN A 203 -18.73 -9.13 1.05
CA GLN A 203 -18.79 -10.57 0.84
C GLN A 203 -19.82 -10.84 -0.26
N GLY A 204 -19.36 -11.11 -1.47
CA GLY A 204 -20.20 -11.04 -2.67
C GLY A 204 -20.77 -9.63 -2.84
N GLU A 205 -22.09 -9.51 -2.96
CA GLU A 205 -22.77 -8.21 -3.09
C GLU A 205 -23.02 -7.52 -1.73
N LYS A 206 -22.94 -8.27 -0.62
CA LYS A 206 -23.25 -7.74 0.71
C LYS A 206 -22.08 -6.91 1.24
N LYS A 207 -22.33 -5.63 1.50
CA LYS A 207 -21.40 -4.77 2.25
C LYS A 207 -21.36 -5.24 3.72
N THR A 208 -20.23 -5.76 4.16
CA THR A 208 -20.02 -6.28 5.52
C THR A 208 -19.40 -5.24 6.44
N ALA A 209 -18.63 -4.30 5.89
CA ALA A 209 -18.10 -3.17 6.64
C ALA A 209 -18.02 -1.90 5.77
N SER A 210 -18.19 -0.74 6.42
CA SER A 210 -17.95 0.58 5.88
C SER A 210 -17.30 1.44 6.96
N ARG A 211 -16.04 1.82 6.77
CA ARG A 211 -15.32 2.66 7.73
C ARG A 211 -14.92 3.98 7.06
N PRO A 212 -15.68 5.06 7.29
CA PRO A 212 -15.32 6.37 6.78
C PRO A 212 -14.31 7.02 7.72
N TYR A 213 -13.36 7.71 7.14
CA TYR A 213 -12.36 8.51 7.82
C TYR A 213 -12.22 9.84 7.11
N SER A 214 -11.86 10.88 7.83
CA SER A 214 -11.65 12.20 7.23
C SER A 214 -10.55 12.97 7.92
N VAL A 215 -9.76 13.70 7.13
CA VAL A 215 -8.79 14.68 7.62
C VAL A 215 -9.02 16.01 6.93
N VAL A 216 -8.74 17.10 7.64
CA VAL A 216 -8.70 18.44 7.06
C VAL A 216 -7.24 18.85 6.96
N LEU A 217 -6.82 19.29 5.77
CA LEU A 217 -5.47 19.77 5.51
C LEU A 217 -5.50 21.03 4.65
N GLN A 218 -4.51 21.89 4.85
CA GLN A 218 -4.23 22.98 3.93
C GLN A 218 -3.55 22.40 2.69
N ALA A 219 -3.96 22.77 1.48
CA ALA A 219 -3.17 22.49 0.30
C ALA A 219 -1.86 23.32 0.36
N GLY A 220 -0.73 22.75 -0.07
CA GLY A 220 0.55 23.49 -0.08
C GLY A 220 1.77 22.60 0.07
N GLU A 221 2.96 23.17 -0.13
CA GLU A 221 4.21 22.42 -0.35
C GLU A 221 4.61 21.51 0.82
N GLU A 222 4.18 21.79 2.05
CA GLU A 222 4.64 21.07 3.25
C GLU A 222 3.51 20.56 4.18
N THR A 223 2.24 20.69 3.79
CA THR A 223 1.16 20.29 4.70
C THR A 223 0.88 18.79 4.57
N THR A 224 1.27 18.04 5.59
CA THR A 224 0.86 16.65 5.76
C THR A 224 -0.20 16.51 6.85
N ALA A 225 -1.20 15.68 6.63
CA ALA A 225 -2.14 15.26 7.66
C ALA A 225 -1.98 13.76 7.93
N THR A 226 -1.95 13.39 9.21
CA THR A 226 -1.92 12.00 9.65
C THR A 226 -3.11 11.76 10.56
N VAL A 227 -3.79 10.64 10.35
CA VAL A 227 -4.83 10.14 11.27
C VAL A 227 -4.56 8.68 11.56
N PHE A 228 -4.71 8.28 12.82
CA PHE A 228 -4.68 6.89 13.23
C PHE A 228 -5.76 6.62 14.27
N SER A 229 -6.44 5.50 14.13
CA SER A 229 -7.43 4.98 15.08
C SER A 229 -7.22 3.49 15.24
N GLY A 230 -6.73 3.09 16.41
CA GLY A 230 -6.37 1.70 16.68
C GLY A 230 -5.70 1.50 18.02
N SER A 231 -5.11 0.32 18.18
CA SER A 231 -4.27 -0.08 19.30
C SER A 231 -2.82 -0.18 18.86
N GLN A 232 -1.89 -0.24 19.83
CA GLN A 232 -0.49 -0.47 19.55
C GLN A 232 -0.07 -1.82 20.12
N LEU A 233 0.51 -2.67 19.27
CA LEU A 233 1.05 -3.96 19.63
C LEU A 233 2.53 -3.80 20.04
N PRO A 234 2.90 -4.10 21.29
CA PRO A 234 4.31 -4.12 21.70
C PRO A 234 5.03 -5.31 21.07
N LEU A 235 6.17 -5.04 20.45
CA LEU A 235 7.05 -6.00 19.78
C LEU A 235 8.42 -5.98 20.43
N GLN A 236 8.97 -7.16 20.68
CA GLN A 236 10.37 -7.28 21.08
C GLN A 236 11.27 -7.12 19.85
N VAL A 237 12.19 -6.16 19.92
CA VAL A 237 13.21 -5.92 18.91
C VAL A 237 14.59 -5.89 19.57
N SER A 238 15.60 -6.42 18.90
CA SER A 238 16.98 -6.31 19.38
C SER A 238 17.67 -5.12 18.72
N ASN A 239 18.28 -4.25 19.53
CA ASN A 239 19.19 -3.24 19.01
C ASN A 239 20.61 -3.84 19.01
N GLN A 240 21.17 -4.10 17.84
CA GLN A 240 22.60 -4.43 17.72
C GLN A 240 23.42 -3.15 17.96
N GLY A 241 23.62 -2.81 19.23
CA GLY A 241 24.63 -1.83 19.63
C GLY A 241 26.02 -2.45 19.47
N GLN A 242 26.94 -1.74 18.83
CA GLN A 242 28.31 -2.17 18.61
C GLN A 242 29.05 -2.25 19.97
N GLY A 243 29.12 -3.44 20.58
CA GLY A 243 30.01 -3.75 21.71
C GLY A 243 29.36 -4.08 23.07
N GLU A 244 28.04 -3.94 23.25
CA GLU A 244 27.33 -4.36 24.47
C GLU A 244 26.36 -5.51 24.18
N LEU A 245 26.11 -6.38 25.19
CA LEU A 245 25.13 -7.47 25.11
C LEU A 245 23.79 -6.92 24.59
N PRO A 246 23.17 -7.57 23.58
CA PRO A 246 21.93 -7.09 22.99
C PRO A 246 20.83 -7.07 24.05
N ARG A 247 20.30 -5.89 24.36
CA ARG A 247 19.14 -5.72 25.23
C ARG A 247 17.88 -5.70 24.38
N PRO A 248 16.85 -6.50 24.68
CA PRO A 248 15.57 -6.38 24.00
C PRO A 248 14.97 -5.00 24.30
N THR A 249 14.62 -4.27 23.25
CA THR A 249 13.81 -3.05 23.31
C THR A 249 12.40 -3.36 22.85
N ILE A 250 11.43 -2.54 23.29
CA ILE A 250 10.04 -2.67 22.86
C ILE A 250 9.80 -1.65 21.75
N ALA A 251 9.44 -2.12 20.56
CA ALA A 251 8.88 -1.31 19.50
C ALA A 251 7.34 -1.39 19.56
N LEU A 252 6.65 -0.32 19.17
CA LEU A 252 5.20 -0.31 19.07
C LEU A 252 4.81 -0.39 17.59
N LYS A 253 3.94 -1.35 17.24
CA LYS A 253 3.35 -1.45 15.90
C LYS A 253 1.88 -1.09 15.98
N ASP A 254 1.49 -0.13 15.16
CA ASP A 254 0.09 0.29 15.03
C ASP A 254 -0.76 -0.86 14.46
N VAL A 255 -1.91 -1.12 15.10
CA VAL A 255 -2.93 -2.08 14.69
C VAL A 255 -4.28 -1.38 14.70
N GLY A 256 -4.78 -1.08 13.52
CA GLY A 256 -6.01 -0.33 13.31
C GLY A 256 -5.94 0.37 11.97
N ALA A 257 -6.72 1.44 11.81
CA ALA A 257 -6.72 2.21 10.59
C ALA A 257 -5.89 3.48 10.72
N GLY A 258 -4.95 3.66 9.80
CA GLY A 258 -4.08 4.82 9.71
C GLY A 258 -4.02 5.37 8.29
N ALA A 259 -3.81 6.67 8.17
CA ALA A 259 -3.57 7.28 6.88
C ALA A 259 -2.66 8.50 7.00
N HIS A 260 -1.79 8.67 6.00
CA HIS A 260 -0.97 9.84 5.77
C HIS A 260 -1.38 10.48 4.44
N PHE A 261 -1.60 11.79 4.49
CA PHE A 261 -2.06 12.60 3.36
C PHE A 261 -1.11 13.76 3.13
N ASN A 262 -0.86 14.06 1.87
CA ASN A 262 -0.32 15.34 1.41
C ASN A 262 -1.13 15.77 0.19
N ALA A 263 -1.48 17.06 0.11
CA ALA A 263 -2.20 17.61 -1.03
C ALA A 263 -1.55 18.91 -1.51
N GLN A 264 -1.37 19.02 -2.83
CA GLN A 264 -0.80 20.19 -3.49
C GLN A 264 -1.63 20.57 -4.71
N LEU A 265 -1.88 21.87 -4.91
CA LEU A 265 -2.54 22.36 -6.11
C LEU A 265 -1.57 22.29 -7.29
N GLY A 266 -1.92 21.51 -8.31
CA GLY A 266 -1.20 21.40 -9.57
C GLY A 266 -1.49 22.56 -10.52
N GLY A 267 -0.58 22.77 -11.49
CA GLY A 267 -0.72 23.84 -12.49
C GLY A 267 -1.90 23.66 -13.45
N ASP A 268 -2.48 22.46 -13.50
CA ASP A 268 -3.66 22.12 -14.30
C ASP A 268 -4.99 22.29 -13.55
N GLY A 269 -4.95 22.83 -12.33
CA GLY A 269 -6.13 23.05 -11.48
C GLY A 269 -6.60 21.82 -10.72
N ARG A 270 -5.93 20.66 -10.85
CA ARG A 270 -6.20 19.47 -10.03
C ARG A 270 -5.30 19.47 -8.79
N TYR A 271 -5.76 18.83 -7.73
CA TYR A 271 -4.95 18.56 -6.55
C TYR A 271 -4.18 17.27 -6.74
N ARG A 272 -2.84 17.33 -6.64
CA ARG A 272 -2.00 16.16 -6.42
C ARG A 272 -2.19 15.71 -4.98
N VAL A 273 -2.74 14.52 -4.79
CA VAL A 273 -2.95 13.89 -3.49
C VAL A 273 -2.04 12.68 -3.39
N ASP A 274 -1.12 12.72 -2.43
CA ASP A 274 -0.33 11.56 -2.02
C ASP A 274 -1.05 10.92 -0.81
N LEU A 275 -1.43 9.65 -0.96
CA LEU A 275 -2.11 8.85 0.06
C LEU A 275 -1.23 7.65 0.41
N TRP A 276 -1.02 7.46 1.72
CA TRP A 276 -0.70 6.15 2.28
C TRP A 276 -1.80 5.78 3.27
N PHE A 277 -2.34 4.58 3.16
CA PHE A 277 -3.39 4.06 4.02
C PHE A 277 -3.01 2.67 4.52
N SER A 278 -3.31 2.38 5.78
CA SER A 278 -3.26 1.05 6.35
C SER A 278 -4.51 0.78 7.18
N ASP A 279 -5.03 -0.43 7.15
CA ASP A 279 -6.01 -0.96 8.10
C ASP A 279 -5.54 -2.32 8.56
N GLY A 280 -5.62 -2.59 9.86
CA GLY A 280 -5.23 -3.87 10.41
C GLY A 280 -6.02 -4.25 11.64
N SER A 281 -6.06 -5.55 11.90
CA SER A 281 -6.66 -6.10 13.12
C SER A 281 -5.91 -7.35 13.58
N LEU A 282 -5.98 -7.66 14.86
CA LEU A 282 -5.40 -8.89 15.40
C LEU A 282 -6.24 -10.09 14.96
N ALA A 283 -5.63 -11.00 14.20
CA ALA A 283 -6.23 -12.28 13.84
C ALA A 283 -5.98 -13.33 14.93
N SER A 284 -4.81 -13.27 15.59
CA SER A 284 -4.46 -14.11 16.73
C SER A 284 -3.54 -13.34 17.70
N GLN A 285 -3.70 -13.61 18.99
CA GLN A 285 -2.84 -13.10 20.07
C GLN A 285 -2.00 -14.23 20.66
N GLY A 286 -0.78 -13.93 21.11
CA GLY A 286 0.14 -14.90 21.70
C GLY A 286 1.60 -14.60 21.35
N ALA A 287 2.48 -15.59 21.48
CA ALA A 287 3.90 -15.47 21.18
C ALA A 287 4.20 -15.21 19.70
N SER A 288 3.29 -15.61 18.80
CA SER A 288 3.39 -15.39 17.35
C SER A 288 2.12 -14.70 16.84
N PRO A 289 1.97 -13.38 17.10
CA PRO A 289 0.78 -12.65 16.68
C PRO A 289 0.67 -12.63 15.16
N THR A 290 -0.56 -12.74 14.65
CA THR A 290 -0.86 -12.53 13.24
C THR A 290 -1.87 -11.41 13.09
N LEU A 291 -1.65 -10.53 12.12
CA LEU A 291 -2.57 -9.44 11.81
C LEU A 291 -3.29 -9.73 10.50
N LEU A 292 -4.57 -9.37 10.41
CA LEU A 292 -5.16 -9.01 9.13
C LEU A 292 -4.64 -7.62 8.78
N ALA A 293 -4.33 -7.40 7.51
CA ALA A 293 -3.80 -6.13 7.07
C ALA A 293 -4.24 -5.83 5.63
N PHE A 294 -4.56 -4.57 5.42
CA PHE A 294 -4.77 -3.94 4.13
C PHE A 294 -3.91 -2.69 4.09
N GLU A 295 -3.14 -2.49 3.03
CA GLU A 295 -2.33 -1.29 2.83
C GLU A 295 -2.55 -0.78 1.40
N SER A 296 -2.55 0.54 1.22
CA SER A 296 -2.66 1.16 -0.10
C SER A 296 -1.82 2.43 -0.16
N GLU A 297 -1.06 2.60 -1.22
CA GLU A 297 -0.24 3.79 -1.47
C GLU A 297 -0.52 4.29 -2.89
N ALA A 298 -0.88 5.56 -3.04
CA ALA A 298 -1.19 6.13 -4.35
C ALA A 298 -0.86 7.62 -4.43
N ARG A 299 -0.51 8.05 -5.65
CA ARG A 299 -0.49 9.45 -6.05
C ARG A 299 -1.57 9.70 -7.10
N LEU A 300 -2.54 10.54 -6.78
CA LEU A 300 -3.69 10.83 -7.63
C LEU A 300 -3.80 12.32 -7.92
N PHE A 301 -4.29 12.69 -9.10
CA PHE A 301 -4.61 14.06 -9.45
C PHE A 301 -6.12 14.19 -9.54
N MET A 302 -6.71 14.89 -8.57
CA MET A 302 -8.15 14.90 -8.32
C MET A 302 -8.73 16.30 -8.33
N GLN A 303 -10.00 16.42 -8.66
CA GLN A 303 -10.79 17.63 -8.49
C GLN A 303 -11.57 17.62 -7.18
N LEU A 304 -11.98 18.80 -6.73
CA LEU A 304 -12.92 18.92 -5.61
C LEU A 304 -14.25 18.25 -5.98
N GLY A 305 -14.79 17.49 -5.04
CA GLY A 305 -16.00 16.68 -5.19
C GLY A 305 -15.77 15.35 -5.93
N GLU A 306 -14.55 15.07 -6.38
CA GLU A 306 -14.24 13.82 -7.07
C GLU A 306 -14.03 12.67 -6.08
N THR A 307 -14.64 11.51 -6.37
CA THR A 307 -14.40 10.24 -5.68
C THR A 307 -13.65 9.27 -6.61
N VAL A 308 -12.58 8.67 -6.11
CA VAL A 308 -11.74 7.71 -6.86
C VAL A 308 -11.51 6.46 -6.01
N THR A 309 -11.78 5.28 -6.59
CA THR A 309 -11.34 4.01 -6.03
C THR A 309 -9.84 3.86 -6.22
N VAL A 310 -9.08 3.89 -5.12
CA VAL A 310 -7.62 3.83 -5.12
C VAL A 310 -7.14 2.41 -5.39
N GLY A 311 -7.73 1.45 -4.66
CA GLY A 311 -7.42 0.03 -4.77
C GLY A 311 -8.60 -0.84 -4.37
N SER A 312 -8.75 -1.98 -5.03
CA SER A 312 -9.77 -2.99 -4.73
C SER A 312 -9.17 -4.38 -4.91
N VAL A 313 -9.22 -5.21 -3.86
CA VAL A 313 -8.55 -6.52 -3.83
C VAL A 313 -9.47 -7.56 -3.24
N VAL A 314 -9.52 -8.76 -3.84
CA VAL A 314 -10.11 -9.93 -3.18
C VAL A 314 -9.11 -10.48 -2.18
N ASP A 315 -9.43 -10.39 -0.89
CA ASP A 315 -8.62 -10.93 0.19
C ASP A 315 -8.46 -12.45 -0.02
N PRO A 316 -7.23 -12.95 -0.19
CA PRO A 316 -6.99 -14.36 -0.49
C PRO A 316 -7.39 -15.30 0.64
N GLN A 317 -7.54 -14.79 1.87
CA GLN A 317 -7.84 -15.57 3.07
C GLN A 317 -9.34 -15.64 3.35
N THR A 318 -10.05 -14.53 3.18
CA THR A 318 -11.49 -14.46 3.48
C THR A 318 -12.38 -14.55 2.25
N GLY A 319 -11.85 -14.26 1.06
CA GLY A 319 -12.62 -14.11 -0.17
C GLY A 319 -13.41 -12.81 -0.24
N ASP A 320 -13.29 -11.93 0.75
CA ASP A 320 -13.97 -10.63 0.75
C ASP A 320 -13.28 -9.66 -0.22
N VAL A 321 -14.05 -8.80 -0.86
CA VAL A 321 -13.52 -7.64 -1.58
C VAL A 321 -13.24 -6.53 -0.57
N VAL A 322 -12.01 -6.06 -0.52
CA VAL A 322 -11.59 -4.89 0.25
C VAL A 322 -11.28 -3.75 -0.71
N GLU A 323 -11.93 -2.61 -0.51
CA GLU A 323 -11.91 -1.46 -1.41
C GLU A 323 -11.67 -0.17 -0.64
N VAL A 324 -10.83 0.72 -1.18
CA VAL A 324 -10.61 2.07 -0.64
C VAL A 324 -11.00 3.11 -1.67
N ASP A 325 -11.99 3.92 -1.31
CA ASP A 325 -12.38 5.10 -2.05
C ASP A 325 -11.84 6.37 -1.38
N LEU A 326 -11.37 7.32 -2.18
CA LEU A 326 -10.89 8.63 -1.75
C LEU A 326 -11.74 9.73 -2.39
N THR A 327 -12.19 10.67 -1.58
CA THR A 327 -12.89 11.89 -1.98
C THR A 327 -12.16 13.11 -1.44
N ILE A 328 -12.03 14.18 -2.23
CA ILE A 328 -11.54 15.47 -1.74
C ILE A 328 -12.60 16.56 -1.90
N GLU A 329 -12.78 17.40 -0.90
CA GLU A 329 -13.78 18.48 -0.89
C GLU A 329 -13.15 19.78 -0.36
N ALA A 330 -13.68 20.93 -0.77
CA ALA A 330 -13.31 22.20 -0.16
C ALA A 330 -13.99 22.36 1.21
N VAL A 331 -13.23 22.86 2.19
CA VAL A 331 -13.77 23.29 3.48
C VAL A 331 -14.02 24.79 3.41
N LYS A 332 -15.27 25.18 3.68
CA LYS A 332 -15.67 26.59 3.83
C LYS A 332 -15.22 27.14 5.17
#